data_AF-A0A142X6D5-F1
#
_entry.id   AF-A0A142X6D5-F1
#
_cell.length_a   1.000
_cell.length_b   1.000
_cell.length_c   1.000
_cell.angle_alpha   90.00
_cell.angle_beta   90.00
_cell.angle_gamma   90.00
#
_symmetry.space_group_name_H-M   'P 1'
#
loop_
_entity.id
_entity.type
_entity.pdbx_description
1 polymer ?
#
loop_
_entity_poly.entity_id
_entity_poly.type
_entity_poly.pdbx_seq_one_letter_code
_entity_poly.pdbx_strand_id
1 'polypeptide(L)'
;MGTHSRHSTLPVVPAAEWLPRSLIQERRVVWSLREDLVLNRQEAPEGSIPSLMEQEIAFRTAYEGYVRKVLETAKARLDKCEAEREPAEEAAKVKLRAAGFLDPIEGQRIPAAYSWRMVRRHPIVRAVLQKQNDLRFFIEKRRAARVANLRWFVELTSKLRRLRSSASVLAV
;
A
#
# COMPACT_ATOMS: atom_id res chain seq x y z
N MET A 1 -34.83 -2.36 -14.46
CA MET A 1 -33.79 -3.36 -14.12
C MET A 1 -32.63 -2.62 -13.48
N GLY A 2 -32.37 -2.89 -12.21
CA GLY A 2 -31.57 -2.04 -11.32
C GLY A 2 -30.12 -1.90 -11.77
N THR A 3 -29.70 -0.65 -11.98
CA THR A 3 -28.28 -0.27 -11.98
C THR A 3 -27.78 -0.39 -10.55
N HIS A 4 -27.43 -1.60 -10.11
CA HIS A 4 -26.64 -1.78 -8.90
C HIS A 4 -25.38 -0.96 -9.08
N SER A 5 -25.37 0.22 -8.47
CA SER A 5 -24.30 1.17 -8.61
C SER A 5 -23.04 0.47 -8.12
N ARG A 6 -22.04 0.36 -9.00
CA ARG A 6 -20.74 -0.30 -8.79
C ARG A 6 -19.87 0.44 -7.77
N HIS A 7 -20.47 0.95 -6.70
CA HIS A 7 -19.80 1.65 -5.63
C HIS A 7 -19.20 0.60 -4.70
N SER A 8 -17.89 0.66 -4.49
CA SER A 8 -17.15 -0.08 -3.46
C SER A 8 -16.73 -1.52 -3.79
N THR A 9 -15.83 -1.67 -4.74
CA THR A 9 -14.82 -2.74 -4.70
C THR A 9 -13.43 -2.14 -4.63
N LEU A 10 -13.13 -1.41 -3.55
CA LEU A 10 -11.73 -1.20 -3.21
C LEU A 10 -11.11 -2.60 -2.97
N PRO A 11 -9.97 -2.91 -3.60
CA PRO A 11 -9.34 -4.21 -3.43
C PRO A 11 -9.02 -4.43 -1.96
N VAL A 12 -9.36 -5.62 -1.44
CA VAL A 12 -8.93 -6.04 -0.11
C VAL A 12 -7.43 -6.26 -0.19
N VAL A 13 -6.66 -5.27 0.21
CA VAL A 13 -5.20 -5.40 0.26
C VAL A 13 -4.84 -5.96 1.64
N PRO A 14 -4.18 -7.14 1.71
CA PRO A 14 -3.83 -7.76 2.98
C PRO A 14 -2.99 -6.82 3.86
N ALA A 15 -3.13 -6.96 5.17
CA ALA A 15 -2.26 -6.24 6.09
C ALA A 15 -0.85 -6.79 5.98
N ALA A 16 0.09 -5.86 5.99
CA ALA A 16 1.48 -6.17 6.25
C ALA A 16 1.67 -6.34 7.76
N GLU A 17 2.18 -7.49 8.19
CA GLU A 17 2.47 -7.80 9.60
C GLU A 17 3.53 -6.87 10.21
N TRP A 18 4.38 -6.28 9.36
CA TRP A 18 5.42 -5.34 9.77
C TRP A 18 4.91 -3.92 10.07
N LEU A 19 3.61 -3.63 9.89
CA LEU A 19 3.05 -2.33 10.21
C LEU A 19 3.01 -2.09 11.73
N PRO A 20 3.19 -0.83 12.18
CA PRO A 20 2.97 -0.44 13.57
C PRO A 20 1.58 -0.84 14.08
N ARG A 21 1.49 -1.24 15.35
CA ARG A 21 0.21 -1.62 16.00
C ARG A 21 -0.87 -0.56 15.86
N SER A 22 -0.50 0.72 15.90
CA SER A 22 -1.43 1.84 15.69
C SER A 22 -2.10 1.79 14.31
N LEU A 23 -1.35 1.49 13.25
CA LEU A 23 -1.90 1.34 11.90
C LEU A 23 -2.71 0.05 11.74
N ILE A 24 -2.34 -1.03 12.45
CA ILE A 24 -3.15 -2.24 12.48
C ILE A 24 -4.51 -1.96 13.14
N GLN A 25 -4.54 -1.18 14.23
CA GLN A 25 -5.76 -0.75 14.90
C GLN A 25 -6.61 0.15 13.98
N GLU A 26 -6.00 1.16 13.35
CA GLU A 26 -6.69 2.08 12.43
C GLU A 26 -7.28 1.33 11.23
N ARG A 27 -6.57 0.33 10.71
CA ARG A 27 -7.10 -0.57 9.66
C ARG A 27 -8.40 -1.23 10.10
N ARG A 28 -8.48 -1.74 11.34
CA ARG A 28 -9.72 -2.39 11.83
C ARG A 28 -10.89 -1.42 11.83
N VAL A 29 -10.67 -0.18 12.29
CA VAL A 29 -11.70 0.88 12.27
C VAL A 29 -12.18 1.17 10.85
N VAL A 30 -11.25 1.35 9.90
CA VAL A 30 -11.58 1.61 8.49
C VAL A 30 -12.34 0.44 7.86
N TRP A 31 -12.00 -0.80 8.22
CA TRP A 31 -12.70 -1.98 7.72
C TRP A 31 -14.09 -2.17 8.36
N SER A 32 -14.26 -1.84 9.64
CA SER A 32 -15.57 -1.79 10.29
C SER A 32 -16.50 -0.83 9.55
N LEU A 33 -16.04 0.39 9.26
CA LEU A 33 -16.82 1.36 8.48
C LEU A 33 -17.22 0.83 7.09
N ARG A 34 -16.37 0.00 6.48
CA ARG A 34 -16.68 -0.66 5.21
C ARG A 34 -17.74 -1.75 5.37
N GLU A 35 -17.63 -2.56 6.42
CA GLU A 35 -18.58 -3.64 6.72
C GLU A 35 -19.96 -3.06 7.05
N ASP A 36 -20.01 -2.04 7.90
CA ASP A 36 -21.25 -1.31 8.23
C ASP A 36 -21.90 -0.72 6.97
N LEU A 37 -21.10 -0.13 6.07
CA LEU A 37 -21.59 0.41 4.80
C LEU A 37 -22.13 -0.67 3.85
N VAL A 38 -21.53 -1.86 3.85
CA VAL A 38 -22.00 -3.00 3.03
C VAL A 38 -23.32 -3.55 3.61
N LEU A 39 -23.40 -3.71 4.93
CA LEU A 39 -24.61 -4.13 5.64
C LEU A 39 -25.76 -3.15 5.41
N ASN A 40 -25.54 -1.86 5.70
CA ASN A 40 -26.55 -0.82 5.54
C ASN A 40 -27.07 -0.72 4.10
N ARG A 41 -26.26 -1.08 3.09
CA ARG A 41 -26.69 -1.13 1.68
C ARG A 41 -27.61 -2.29 1.36
N GLN A 42 -27.41 -3.43 2.00
CA GLN A 42 -28.25 -4.61 1.77
C GLN A 42 -29.63 -4.43 2.37
N GLU A 43 -29.73 -3.65 3.45
CA GLU A 43 -30.95 -3.45 4.23
C GLU A 43 -31.66 -2.12 3.93
N ALA A 44 -31.09 -1.26 3.09
CA ALA A 44 -31.58 0.09 2.88
C ALA A 44 -32.87 0.16 2.03
N PRO A 45 -33.93 0.83 2.52
CA PRO A 45 -35.07 1.22 1.68
C PRO A 45 -34.68 2.29 0.64
N GLU A 46 -35.47 2.43 -0.42
CA GLU A 46 -35.18 3.30 -1.58
C GLU A 46 -34.95 4.79 -1.23
N GLY A 47 -35.38 5.26 -0.06
CA GLY A 47 -35.17 6.63 0.44
C GLY A 47 -33.84 6.88 1.16
N SER A 48 -33.02 5.86 1.44
CA SER A 48 -31.81 5.99 2.27
C SER A 48 -30.55 6.41 1.49
N ILE A 49 -30.67 6.71 0.20
CA ILE A 49 -29.53 7.00 -0.70
C ILE A 49 -28.61 8.13 -0.19
N PRO A 50 -29.11 9.28 0.29
CA PRO A 50 -28.23 10.34 0.80
C PRO A 50 -27.39 9.91 2.01
N SER A 51 -27.99 9.20 2.96
CA SER A 51 -27.31 8.64 4.14
C SER A 51 -26.21 7.65 3.76
N LEU A 52 -26.49 6.74 2.82
CA LEU A 52 -25.50 5.77 2.32
C LEU A 52 -24.33 6.44 1.58
N MET A 53 -24.59 7.53 0.86
CA MET A 53 -23.53 8.31 0.22
C MET A 53 -22.66 9.03 1.25
N GLU A 54 -23.24 9.60 2.31
CA GLU A 54 -22.49 10.24 3.40
C GLU A 54 -21.62 9.23 4.17
N GLN A 55 -22.14 8.03 4.44
CA GLN A 55 -21.35 6.94 5.03
C GLN A 55 -20.20 6.51 4.12
N GLU A 56 -20.42 6.42 2.80
CA GLU A 56 -19.35 6.12 1.83
C GLU A 56 -18.30 7.24 1.78
N ILE A 57 -18.67 8.53 1.91
CA ILE A 57 -17.73 9.65 2.03
C ILE A 57 -16.88 9.50 3.29
N ALA A 58 -17.50 9.18 4.42
CA ALA A 58 -16.81 8.98 5.70
C ALA A 58 -15.79 7.83 5.60
N PHE A 59 -16.22 6.68 5.07
CA PHE A 59 -15.33 5.54 4.82
C PHE A 59 -14.15 5.91 3.93
N ARG A 60 -14.40 6.57 2.79
CA ARG A 60 -13.35 6.93 1.83
C ARG A 60 -12.34 7.93 2.38
N THR A 61 -12.81 8.87 3.21
CA THR A 61 -11.96 9.83 3.92
C THR A 61 -11.06 9.10 4.92
N ALA A 62 -11.63 8.22 5.74
CA ALA A 62 -10.89 7.42 6.71
C ALA A 62 -9.85 6.51 6.00
N TYR A 63 -10.24 5.88 4.89
CA TYR A 63 -9.35 5.05 4.08
C TYR A 63 -8.19 5.85 3.48
N GLU A 64 -8.43 7.07 2.97
CA GLU A 64 -7.38 7.94 2.45
C GLU A 64 -6.34 8.28 3.52
N GLY A 65 -6.80 8.70 4.70
CA GLY A 65 -5.94 9.03 5.83
C GLY A 65 -5.09 7.83 6.28
N TYR A 66 -5.72 6.66 6.38
CA TYR A 66 -5.03 5.41 6.70
C TYR A 66 -3.96 5.06 5.64
N VAL A 67 -4.32 5.08 4.35
CA VAL A 67 -3.38 4.71 3.28
C VAL A 67 -2.21 5.68 3.21
N ARG A 68 -2.41 6.97 3.49
CA ARG A 68 -1.32 7.97 3.55
C ARG A 68 -0.28 7.59 4.60
N LYS A 69 -0.72 7.29 5.84
CA LYS A 69 0.17 6.87 6.94
C LYS A 69 0.88 5.55 6.64
N VAL A 70 0.19 4.60 6.01
CA VAL A 70 0.80 3.33 5.56
C VAL A 70 1.89 3.58 4.52
N LEU A 71 1.66 4.47 3.56
CA LEU A 71 2.67 4.83 2.55
C LEU A 71 3.88 5.54 3.16
N GLU A 72 3.67 6.44 4.12
CA GLU A 72 4.76 7.09 4.86
C GLU A 72 5.61 6.07 5.63
N THR A 73 4.96 5.16 6.35
CA THR A 73 5.63 4.08 7.09
C THR A 73 6.39 3.14 6.16
N ALA A 74 5.79 2.78 5.02
CA ALA A 74 6.41 1.91 4.03
C ALA A 74 7.65 2.55 3.39
N LYS A 75 7.60 3.86 3.08
CA LYS A 75 8.74 4.62 2.58
C LYS A 75 9.88 4.65 3.60
N ALA A 76 9.59 5.04 4.84
CA ALA A 76 10.61 5.07 5.90
C ALA A 76 11.26 3.69 6.12
N ARG A 77 10.49 2.60 5.94
CA ARG A 77 11.03 1.24 6.00
C ARG A 77 11.87 0.89 4.77
N LEU A 78 11.46 1.32 3.57
CA LEU A 78 12.24 1.13 2.35
C LEU A 78 13.59 1.85 2.47
N ASP A 79 13.61 3.09 2.96
CA ASP A 79 14.84 3.87 3.14
C ASP A 79 15.82 3.15 4.09
N LYS A 80 15.30 2.57 5.19
CA LYS A 80 16.10 1.72 6.10
C LYS A 80 16.64 0.47 5.41
N CYS A 81 15.81 -0.23 4.65
CA CYS A 81 16.26 -1.41 3.89
C CYS A 81 17.27 -1.05 2.79
N GLU A 82 17.21 0.15 2.21
CA GLU A 82 18.19 0.64 1.25
C GLU A 82 19.54 0.92 1.92
N ALA A 83 19.54 1.49 3.12
CA ALA A 83 20.74 1.68 3.94
C ALA A 83 21.39 0.35 4.38
N GLU A 84 20.62 -0.73 4.55
CA GLU A 84 21.15 -2.06 4.90
C GLU A 84 21.93 -2.75 3.76
N ARG A 85 21.85 -2.23 2.53
CA ARG A 85 22.42 -2.90 1.35
C ARG A 85 23.95 -2.95 1.39
N GLU A 86 24.59 -1.83 1.64
CA GLU A 86 26.06 -1.76 1.68
C GLU A 86 26.64 -2.63 2.81
N PRO A 87 26.14 -2.58 4.06
CA PRO A 87 26.52 -3.53 5.10
C PRO A 87 26.31 -5.01 4.72
N ALA A 88 25.23 -5.32 3.99
CA ALA A 88 24.98 -6.67 3.50
C ALA A 88 25.98 -7.12 2.42
N GLU A 89 26.39 -6.21 1.53
CA GLU A 89 27.42 -6.46 0.53
C GLU A 89 28.78 -6.67 1.21
N GLU A 90 29.15 -5.86 2.21
CA GLU A 90 30.37 -6.04 3.01
C GLU A 90 30.37 -7.37 3.78
N ALA A 91 29.26 -7.71 4.44
CA ALA A 91 29.12 -8.99 5.12
C ALA A 91 29.25 -10.19 4.15
N ALA A 92 28.73 -10.06 2.92
CA ALA A 92 28.90 -11.07 1.89
C ALA A 92 30.36 -11.19 1.44
N LYS A 93 31.09 -10.07 1.26
CA LYS A 93 32.53 -10.08 0.93
C LYS A 93 33.34 -10.77 2.03
N VAL A 94 33.07 -10.47 3.30
CA VAL A 94 33.72 -11.13 4.45
C VAL A 94 33.52 -12.65 4.40
N LYS A 95 32.31 -13.12 4.11
CA LYS A 95 32.05 -14.57 3.99
C LYS A 95 32.71 -15.21 2.79
N LEU A 96 32.78 -14.51 1.66
CA LEU A 96 33.50 -14.98 0.48
C LEU A 96 35.01 -15.10 0.76
N ARG A 97 35.60 -14.13 1.45
CA ARG A 97 36.99 -14.22 1.92
C ARG A 97 37.22 -15.39 2.86
N ALA A 98 36.32 -15.60 3.82
CA ALA A 98 36.39 -16.74 4.74
C ALA A 98 36.27 -18.10 4.01
N ALA A 99 35.61 -18.14 2.84
CA ALA A 99 35.51 -19.31 1.98
C ALA A 99 36.73 -19.49 1.03
N GLY A 100 37.77 -18.65 1.17
CA GLY A 100 39.01 -18.74 0.39
C GLY A 100 39.01 -17.96 -0.92
N PHE A 101 37.98 -17.15 -1.20
CA PHE A 101 38.01 -16.24 -2.35
C PHE A 101 38.87 -15.02 -2.07
N LEU A 102 39.64 -14.59 -3.07
CA LEU A 102 40.46 -13.38 -3.00
C LEU A 102 39.64 -12.12 -3.32
N ASP A 103 40.11 -10.98 -2.85
CA ASP A 103 39.55 -9.68 -3.23
C ASP A 103 39.82 -9.43 -4.73
N PRO A 104 38.83 -8.94 -5.50
CA PRO A 104 39.03 -8.61 -6.90
C PRO A 104 39.96 -7.39 -7.03
N ILE A 105 41.05 -7.56 -7.77
CA ILE A 105 41.96 -6.46 -8.15
C ILE A 105 41.45 -5.85 -9.47
N GLU A 106 41.30 -4.52 -9.48
CA GLU A 106 40.80 -3.81 -10.65
C GLU A 106 41.72 -4.03 -11.86
N GLY A 107 41.12 -4.42 -13.00
CA GLY A 107 41.86 -4.70 -14.23
C GLY A 107 42.52 -6.08 -14.33
N GLN A 108 42.46 -6.94 -13.30
CA GLN A 108 43.05 -8.28 -13.34
C GLN A 108 42.00 -9.39 -13.16
N ARG A 109 41.99 -10.38 -14.05
CA ARG A 109 41.20 -11.61 -13.88
C ARG A 109 42.00 -12.61 -13.04
N ILE A 110 41.73 -12.64 -11.74
CA ILE A 110 42.28 -13.64 -10.82
C ILE A 110 41.27 -14.79 -10.71
N PRO A 111 41.63 -16.04 -11.07
CA PRO A 111 40.70 -17.17 -11.07
C PRO A 111 40.02 -17.45 -9.72
N ALA A 112 40.69 -17.11 -8.62
CA ALA A 112 40.19 -17.31 -7.25
C ALA A 112 39.55 -16.06 -6.63
N ALA A 113 39.45 -14.93 -7.35
CA ALA A 113 38.81 -13.73 -6.80
C ALA A 113 37.28 -13.81 -6.90
N TYR A 114 36.58 -13.30 -5.87
CA TYR A 114 35.13 -13.23 -5.96
C TYR A 114 34.70 -12.11 -6.94
N SER A 115 33.59 -12.34 -7.64
CA SER A 115 33.00 -11.35 -8.53
C SER A 115 31.86 -10.57 -7.88
N TRP A 116 31.54 -9.38 -8.42
CA TRP A 116 30.35 -8.62 -8.02
C TRP A 116 29.06 -9.44 -8.12
N ARG A 117 28.98 -10.37 -9.09
CA ARG A 117 27.83 -11.28 -9.26
C ARG A 117 27.71 -12.25 -8.10
N MET A 118 28.84 -12.75 -7.58
CA MET A 118 28.84 -13.63 -6.40
C MET A 118 28.37 -12.87 -5.17
N VAL A 119 28.85 -11.64 -4.95
CA VAL A 119 28.39 -10.77 -3.86
C VAL A 119 26.87 -10.54 -3.95
N ARG A 120 26.36 -10.11 -5.12
CA ARG A 120 24.92 -9.87 -5.30
C ARG A 120 24.05 -11.11 -5.17
N ARG A 121 24.57 -12.29 -5.55
CA ARG A 121 23.85 -13.56 -5.43
C ARG A 121 23.97 -14.19 -4.04
N HIS A 122 24.84 -13.65 -3.19
CA HIS A 122 25.02 -14.14 -1.84
C HIS A 122 23.68 -14.04 -1.07
N PRO A 123 23.30 -15.05 -0.28
CA PRO A 123 21.99 -15.09 0.40
C PRO A 123 21.67 -13.85 1.23
N ILE A 124 22.68 -13.26 1.89
CA ILE A 124 22.53 -12.04 2.69
C ILE A 124 22.07 -10.87 1.82
N VAL A 125 22.75 -10.62 0.69
CA VAL A 125 22.41 -9.51 -0.22
C VAL A 125 21.07 -9.78 -0.91
N ARG A 126 20.83 -11.03 -1.34
CA ARG A 126 19.54 -11.41 -1.94
C ARG A 126 18.37 -11.17 -0.99
N ALA A 127 18.50 -11.47 0.29
CA ALA A 127 17.44 -11.25 1.27
C ALA A 127 17.09 -9.76 1.41
N VAL A 128 18.10 -8.88 1.43
CA VAL A 128 17.88 -7.42 1.47
C VAL A 128 17.21 -6.92 0.19
N LEU A 129 17.72 -7.34 -0.98
CA LEU A 129 17.13 -6.96 -2.27
C LEU A 129 15.69 -7.45 -2.43
N GLN A 130 15.38 -8.65 -1.96
CA GLN A 130 14.02 -9.18 -1.98
C GLN A 130 13.09 -8.33 -1.12
N LYS A 131 13.48 -8.03 0.13
CA LYS A 131 12.71 -7.14 1.02
C LYS A 131 12.48 -5.76 0.40
N GLN A 132 13.48 -5.18 -0.25
CA GLN A 132 13.36 -3.89 -0.96
C GLN A 132 12.32 -3.98 -2.10
N ASN A 133 12.39 -5.03 -2.92
CA ASN A 133 11.44 -5.23 -4.02
C ASN A 133 10.01 -5.44 -3.52
N ASP A 134 9.83 -6.24 -2.47
CA ASP A 134 8.51 -6.48 -1.85
C ASP A 134 7.92 -5.17 -1.31
N LEU A 135 8.73 -4.32 -0.66
CA LEU A 135 8.31 -3.01 -0.18
C LEU A 135 7.96 -2.05 -1.31
N ARG A 136 8.75 -2.02 -2.39
CA ARG A 136 8.45 -1.19 -3.58
C ARG A 136 7.12 -1.58 -4.21
N PHE A 137 6.92 -2.88 -4.41
CA PHE A 137 5.68 -3.41 -4.95
C PHE A 137 4.48 -3.12 -4.04
N PHE A 138 4.65 -3.25 -2.72
CA PHE A 138 3.62 -2.88 -1.74
C PHE A 138 3.26 -1.39 -1.85
N ILE A 139 4.26 -0.51 -1.91
CA ILE A 139 4.06 0.94 -2.07
C ILE A 139 3.31 1.25 -3.35
N GLU A 140 3.71 0.66 -4.47
CA GLU A 140 3.06 0.86 -5.77
C GLU A 140 1.59 0.48 -5.74
N LYS A 141 1.27 -0.72 -5.23
CA LYS A 141 -0.12 -1.19 -5.06
C LYS A 141 -0.94 -0.26 -4.19
N ARG A 142 -0.38 0.23 -3.07
CA ARG A 142 -1.06 1.17 -2.17
C ARG A 142 -1.27 2.53 -2.82
N ARG A 143 -0.33 3.03 -3.63
CA ARG A 143 -0.50 4.26 -4.41
C ARG A 143 -1.62 4.12 -5.44
N ALA A 144 -1.65 3.01 -6.18
CA ALA A 144 -2.72 2.73 -7.14
C ALA A 144 -4.11 2.71 -6.46
N ALA A 145 -4.21 2.03 -5.31
CA ALA A 145 -5.45 2.00 -4.53
C ALA A 145 -5.86 3.40 -4.01
N ARG A 146 -4.90 4.24 -3.61
CA ARG A 146 -5.15 5.64 -3.21
C ARG A 146 -5.69 6.46 -4.38
N VAL A 147 -5.05 6.37 -5.55
CA VAL A 147 -5.49 7.10 -6.76
C VAL A 147 -6.92 6.69 -7.14
N ALA A 148 -7.22 5.39 -7.12
CA ALA A 148 -8.58 4.90 -7.36
C ALA A 148 -9.57 5.47 -6.33
N ASN A 149 -9.22 5.46 -5.04
CA ASN A 149 -10.08 6.01 -3.99
C ASN A 149 -10.38 7.50 -4.20
N LEU A 150 -9.37 8.30 -4.53
CA LEU A 150 -9.53 9.75 -4.76
C LEU A 150 -10.43 10.05 -5.95
N ARG A 151 -10.29 9.32 -7.06
CA ARG A 151 -11.18 9.46 -8.23
C ARG A 151 -12.63 9.20 -7.85
N TRP A 152 -12.87 8.10 -7.13
CA TRP A 152 -14.20 7.77 -6.63
C TRP A 152 -14.76 8.82 -5.66
N PHE A 153 -13.93 9.35 -4.76
CA PHE A 153 -14.33 10.37 -3.81
C PHE A 153 -14.82 11.64 -4.51
N VAL A 154 -14.10 12.10 -5.56
CA VAL A 154 -14.50 13.26 -6.38
C VAL A 154 -15.84 13.00 -7.10
N GLU A 155 -16.02 11.82 -7.68
CA GLU A 155 -17.26 11.47 -8.36
C GLU A 155 -18.45 11.48 -7.39
N LEU A 156 -18.27 10.88 -6.22
CA LEU A 156 -19.34 10.69 -5.25
C LEU A 156 -19.75 12.01 -4.57
N THR A 157 -18.78 12.85 -4.20
CA THR A 157 -19.04 14.20 -3.69
C THR A 157 -19.74 15.08 -4.72
N SER A 158 -19.39 14.95 -6.01
CA SER A 158 -20.06 15.65 -7.10
C SER A 158 -21.52 15.21 -7.26
N LYS A 159 -21.79 13.89 -7.20
CA LYS A 159 -23.15 13.34 -7.25
C LYS A 159 -24.00 13.82 -6.08
N LEU A 160 -23.45 13.79 -4.86
CA LEU A 160 -24.16 14.24 -3.65
C LEU A 160 -24.50 15.73 -3.71
N ARG A 161 -23.57 16.56 -4.22
CA ARG A 161 -23.83 17.99 -4.46
C ARG A 161 -24.99 18.19 -5.43
N ARG A 162 -25.00 17.47 -6.56
CA ARG A 162 -26.09 17.56 -7.56
C ARG A 162 -27.43 17.18 -6.96
N LEU A 163 -27.50 16.07 -6.22
CA LEU A 163 -28.73 15.62 -5.56
C LEU A 163 -29.26 16.67 -4.57
N ARG A 164 -28.38 17.27 -3.75
CA ARG A 164 -28.76 18.34 -2.84
C ARG A 164 -29.29 19.57 -3.58
N SER A 165 -28.63 20.00 -4.65
CA SER A 165 -29.07 21.13 -5.47
C SER A 165 -30.39 20.88 -6.19
N SER A 166 -30.65 19.66 -6.66
CA SER A 166 -31.92 19.30 -7.30
C SER A 166 -33.06 19.15 -6.29
N ALA A 167 -32.79 18.60 -5.10
CA ALA A 167 -33.77 18.50 -4.01
C ALA A 167 -34.22 19.88 -3.51
N SER A 168 -33.32 20.87 -3.43
CA SER A 168 -33.68 22.24 -3.07
C SER A 168 -34.57 22.94 -4.10
N VAL A 169 -34.53 22.51 -5.37
CA VAL A 169 -35.36 23.08 -6.45
C VAL A 169 -36.78 22.48 -6.43
N LEU A 170 -36.94 21.25 -5.93
CA LEU A 170 -38.24 20.55 -5.82
C LEU A 170 -38.97 20.83 -4.51
N ALA A 171 -38.33 21.49 -3.54
CA ALA A 171 -38.91 21.87 -2.26
C ALA A 171 -39.54 23.29 -2.26
N VAL A 172 -39.66 23.90 -3.44
CA VAL A 172 -40.34 25.18 -3.73
C VAL A 172 -41.55 24.90 -4.60
#